data_AF-W6VZA3-F1
#
_entry.id   AF-W6VZA3-F1
#
_cell.length_a   1.000
_cell.length_b   1.000
_cell.length_c   1.000
_cell.angle_alpha   90.00
_cell.angle_beta   90.00
_cell.angle_gamma   90.00
#
_symmetry.space_group_name_H-M   'P 1'
#
loop_
_entity.id
_entity.type
_entity.pdbx_description
1 polymer ?
#
loop_
_entity_poly.entity_id
_entity_poly.type
_entity_poly.pdbx_seq_one_letter_code
_entity_poly.pdbx_strand_id
1 'polypeptide(L)'
;MNLQPLLDAPLAVQIHVAAVLPASVLGAYILLNRKGTPIHRLLGKIWMALMVITSLSSFFIHEINLFHGFSPIHLLSISVLVGAWQAISSARAHNIRAHKAAVIGMYFGGIVIAGLFTLIPGRIMNAVVFSGGPSWILILTLLGIAAMLFLQQRLVTRRF
;
A
#
# COMPACT_ATOMS: atom_id res chain seq x y z
N MET A 1 8.00 16.59 9.45
CA MET A 1 7.27 15.43 9.99
C MET A 1 7.33 15.42 11.51
N ASN A 2 6.38 14.81 12.19
CA ASN A 2 6.41 14.50 13.63
C ASN A 2 5.89 13.07 13.82
N LEU A 3 6.64 12.16 14.44
CA LEU A 3 6.17 10.77 14.62
C LEU A 3 5.28 10.56 15.85
N GLN A 4 5.26 11.50 16.79
CA GLN A 4 4.54 11.36 18.05
C GLN A 4 3.05 10.97 17.87
N PRO A 5 2.26 11.58 16.94
CA PRO A 5 0.86 11.21 16.74
C PRO A 5 0.64 9.77 16.23
N LEU A 6 1.67 9.11 15.68
CA LEU A 6 1.63 7.71 15.28
C LEU A 6 2.07 6.77 16.41
N LEU A 7 2.99 7.20 17.27
CA LEU A 7 3.44 6.43 18.44
C LEU A 7 2.35 6.38 19.52
N ASP A 8 1.60 7.46 19.69
CA ASP A 8 0.45 7.55 20.59
C ASP A 8 -0.84 6.94 19.98
N ALA A 9 -0.81 6.54 18.71
CA ALA A 9 -1.97 5.96 18.02
C ALA A 9 -2.27 4.53 18.52
N PRO A 10 -3.54 4.08 18.49
CA PRO A 10 -3.91 2.71 18.83
C PRO A 10 -3.13 1.67 18.01
N LEU A 11 -2.81 0.53 18.62
CA LEU A 11 -1.97 -0.53 18.03
C LEU A 11 -2.42 -0.97 16.62
N ALA A 12 -3.72 -0.95 16.33
CA ALA A 12 -4.26 -1.21 14.99
C ALA A 12 -3.75 -0.22 13.93
N VAL A 13 -3.65 1.07 14.25
CA VAL A 13 -3.09 2.11 13.36
C VAL A 13 -1.61 1.86 13.14
N GLN A 14 -0.86 1.51 14.20
CA GLN A 14 0.57 1.21 14.10
C GLN A 14 0.83 0.00 13.19
N ILE A 15 0.08 -1.10 13.37
CA ILE A 15 0.13 -2.30 12.52
C ILE A 15 -0.24 -1.96 11.06
N HIS A 16 -1.30 -1.17 10.85
CA HIS A 16 -1.75 -0.76 9.52
C HIS A 16 -0.66 0.04 8.78
N VAL A 17 -0.07 1.05 9.43
CA VAL A 17 0.99 1.89 8.86
C VAL A 17 2.26 1.07 8.61
N ALA A 18 2.65 0.21 9.56
CA ALA A 18 3.81 -0.68 9.43
C ALA A 18 3.66 -1.70 8.29
N ALA A 19 2.43 -2.09 7.93
CA ALA A 19 2.17 -2.98 6.80
C ALA A 19 2.06 -2.23 5.45
N VAL A 20 1.35 -1.09 5.41
CA VAL A 20 1.06 -0.40 4.14
C VAL A 20 2.26 0.35 3.57
N LEU A 21 3.15 0.90 4.42
CA LEU A 21 4.35 1.60 3.96
C LEU A 21 5.28 0.68 3.13
N PRO A 22 5.72 -0.51 3.61
CA PRO A 22 6.48 -1.43 2.76
C PRO A 22 5.63 -2.00 1.60
N ALA A 23 4.32 -2.16 1.76
CA ALA A 23 3.44 -2.58 0.66
C ALA A 23 3.42 -1.56 -0.49
N SER A 24 3.54 -0.26 -0.22
CA SER A 24 3.58 0.78 -1.25
C SER A 24 4.84 0.67 -2.12
N VAL A 25 6.01 0.60 -1.50
CA VAL A 25 7.30 0.48 -2.20
C VAL A 25 7.40 -0.86 -2.93
N LEU A 26 7.01 -1.95 -2.27
CA LEU A 26 7.04 -3.29 -2.85
C LEU A 26 6.03 -3.45 -4.00
N GLY A 27 4.85 -2.84 -3.89
CA GLY A 27 3.83 -2.82 -4.94
C GLY A 27 4.31 -2.07 -6.18
N ALA A 28 4.93 -0.90 -6.01
CA ALA A 28 5.58 -0.17 -7.09
C ALA A 28 6.66 -1.04 -7.77
N TYR A 29 7.54 -1.70 -7.00
CA TYR A 29 8.55 -2.61 -7.53
C TYR A 29 7.93 -3.73 -8.38
N ILE A 30 6.91 -4.42 -7.88
CA ILE A 30 6.24 -5.54 -8.55
C ILE A 30 5.53 -5.09 -9.84
N LEU A 31 4.88 -3.92 -9.83
CA LEU A 31 4.17 -3.36 -10.97
C LEU A 31 5.11 -2.90 -12.08
N LEU A 32 6.32 -2.42 -11.75
CA LEU A 32 7.31 -1.96 -12.72
C LEU A 32 8.11 -3.14 -13.33
N ASN A 33 8.66 -4.03 -12.49
CA ASN A 33 9.60 -5.07 -12.91
C ASN A 33 9.02 -6.19 -13.80
N ARG A 34 9.88 -7.09 -14.30
CA ARG A 34 9.49 -8.24 -15.13
C ARG A 34 8.58 -9.21 -14.37
N LYS A 35 7.39 -9.43 -14.90
CA LYS A 35 6.34 -10.29 -14.35
C LYS A 35 6.61 -11.78 -14.63
N GLY A 36 5.95 -12.66 -13.88
CA GLY A 36 6.02 -14.13 -14.04
C GLY A 36 7.31 -14.84 -13.55
N THR A 37 8.37 -14.09 -13.22
CA THR A 37 9.65 -14.64 -12.69
C THR A 37 9.48 -15.26 -11.28
N PRO A 38 10.41 -16.11 -10.81
CA PRO A 38 10.38 -16.61 -9.42
C PRO A 38 10.40 -15.48 -8.39
N ILE A 39 11.21 -14.44 -8.61
CA ILE A 39 11.28 -13.23 -7.77
C ILE A 39 9.92 -12.53 -7.72
N HIS A 40 9.29 -12.30 -8.88
CA HIS A 40 7.95 -11.70 -8.94
C HIS A 40 6.89 -12.52 -8.18
N ARG A 41 6.97 -13.86 -8.22
CA ARG A 41 6.07 -14.75 -7.46
C ARG A 41 6.32 -14.69 -5.94
N LEU A 42 7.58 -14.61 -5.52
CA LEU A 42 7.95 -14.46 -4.10
C LEU A 42 7.51 -13.09 -3.55
N LEU A 43 7.92 -12.01 -4.20
CA LEU A 43 7.55 -10.65 -3.81
C LEU A 43 6.03 -10.43 -3.88
N GLY A 44 5.36 -11.01 -4.87
CA GLY A 44 3.89 -11.02 -4.95
C GLY A 44 3.20 -11.67 -3.76
N LYS A 45 3.73 -12.80 -3.23
CA LYS A 45 3.21 -13.42 -2.00
C LYS A 45 3.38 -12.50 -0.78
N ILE A 46 4.56 -11.90 -0.61
CA ILE A 46 4.86 -10.98 0.49
C ILE A 46 3.93 -9.77 0.42
N TRP A 47 3.76 -9.19 -0.77
CA TRP A 47 2.85 -8.05 -0.98
C TRP A 47 1.39 -8.39 -0.67
N MET A 48 0.89 -9.56 -1.11
CA MET A 48 -0.46 -10.01 -0.75
C MET A 48 -0.64 -10.16 0.77
N ALA A 49 0.35 -10.70 1.49
CA ALA A 49 0.30 -10.79 2.94
C ALA A 49 0.24 -9.41 3.60
N LEU A 50 1.07 -8.46 3.15
CA LEU A 50 1.05 -7.07 3.64
C LEU A 50 -0.29 -6.37 3.34
N MET A 51 -0.86 -6.55 2.14
CA MET A 51 -2.17 -5.99 1.78
C MET A 51 -3.31 -6.56 2.63
N VAL A 52 -3.26 -7.86 2.95
CA VAL A 52 -4.24 -8.49 3.86
C VAL A 52 -4.07 -7.99 5.30
N ILE A 53 -2.84 -7.87 5.82
CA ILE A 53 -2.59 -7.32 7.17
C ILE A 53 -3.06 -5.86 7.25
N THR A 54 -2.71 -5.04 6.25
CA THR A 54 -3.17 -3.65 6.09
C THR A 54 -4.70 -3.59 6.12
N SER A 55 -5.35 -4.45 5.33
CA SER A 55 -6.81 -4.44 5.17
C SER A 55 -7.58 -5.10 6.31
N LEU A 56 -6.95 -5.90 7.16
CA LEU A 56 -7.59 -6.45 8.36
C LEU A 56 -7.44 -5.49 9.54
N SER A 57 -6.27 -4.86 9.69
CA SER A 57 -6.04 -3.85 10.73
C SER A 57 -6.89 -2.59 10.56
N SER A 58 -7.24 -2.21 9.32
CA SER A 58 -8.11 -1.05 9.06
C SER A 58 -9.54 -1.19 9.60
N PHE A 59 -10.09 -2.41 9.74
CA PHE A 59 -11.41 -2.63 10.37
C PHE A 59 -11.45 -2.30 11.87
N PHE A 60 -10.32 -1.98 12.48
CA PHE A 60 -10.25 -1.52 13.86
C PHE A 60 -10.05 0.01 13.98
N ILE A 61 -9.96 0.74 12.85
CA ILE A 61 -9.65 2.18 12.77
C ILE A 61 -10.93 3.00 12.54
N HIS A 62 -11.65 3.26 13.63
CA HIS A 62 -13.00 3.85 13.63
C HIS A 62 -13.00 5.41 13.68
N GLU A 63 -11.98 6.08 13.11
CA GLU A 63 -11.84 7.55 13.18
C GLU A 63 -13.03 8.32 12.57
N ILE A 64 -13.62 7.80 11.48
CA ILE A 64 -14.86 8.33 10.92
C ILE A 64 -16.00 7.41 11.32
N ASN A 65 -16.71 7.80 12.37
CA ASN A 65 -17.89 7.11 12.87
C ASN A 65 -19.15 7.63 12.14
N LEU A 66 -19.43 7.08 10.95
CA LEU A 66 -20.64 7.42 10.19
C LEU A 66 -21.79 6.43 10.45
N PHE A 67 -21.47 5.17 10.74
CA PHE A 67 -22.45 4.12 11.07
C PHE A 67 -21.80 3.07 11.99
N HIS A 68 -22.13 3.08 13.28
CA HIS A 68 -21.56 2.16 14.29
C HIS A 68 -20.01 2.05 14.25
N GLY A 69 -19.32 3.18 14.08
CA GLY A 69 -17.86 3.26 13.94
C GLY A 69 -17.35 3.12 12.49
N PHE A 70 -18.14 2.55 11.59
CA PHE A 70 -17.76 2.34 10.19
C PHE A 70 -17.94 3.61 9.34
N SER A 71 -17.21 3.62 8.22
CA SER A 71 -17.18 4.69 7.22
C SER A 71 -16.98 4.12 5.82
N PRO A 72 -17.26 4.88 4.74
CA PRO A 72 -17.04 4.43 3.35
C PRO A 72 -15.62 3.93 3.03
N ILE A 73 -14.60 4.34 3.79
CA ILE A 73 -13.22 3.87 3.65
C ILE A 73 -13.08 2.37 4.00
N HIS A 74 -13.97 1.82 4.83
CA HIS A 74 -14.01 0.38 5.10
C HIS A 74 -14.42 -0.43 3.86
N LEU A 75 -15.14 0.17 2.89
CA LEU A 75 -15.42 -0.46 1.60
C LEU A 75 -14.15 -0.63 0.75
N LEU A 76 -13.14 0.24 0.93
CA LEU A 76 -11.81 0.05 0.32
C LEU A 76 -11.07 -1.13 0.96
N SER A 77 -11.30 -1.41 2.23
CA SER A 77 -10.75 -2.60 2.90
C SER A 77 -11.42 -3.88 2.38
N ILE A 78 -12.74 -3.91 2.32
CA ILE A 78 -13.49 -5.03 1.71
C ILE A 78 -13.03 -5.28 0.27
N SER A 79 -12.86 -4.22 -0.55
CA SER A 79 -12.42 -4.37 -1.94
C SER A 79 -10.96 -4.82 -2.07
N VAL A 80 -10.08 -4.51 -1.11
CA VAL A 80 -8.72 -5.08 -1.04
C VAL A 80 -8.76 -6.58 -0.72
N LEU A 81 -9.54 -7.03 0.25
CA LEU A 81 -9.66 -8.48 0.55
C LEU A 81 -10.25 -9.26 -0.63
N VAL A 82 -11.31 -8.75 -1.25
CA VAL A 82 -11.94 -9.32 -2.44
C VAL A 82 -11.00 -9.24 -3.66
N GLY A 83 -10.16 -8.21 -3.74
CA GLY A 83 -9.09 -8.09 -4.74
C GLY A 83 -7.97 -9.12 -4.54
N ALA A 84 -7.56 -9.38 -3.30
CA ALA A 84 -6.51 -10.35 -2.97
C ALA A 84 -6.96 -11.78 -3.31
N TRP A 85 -8.21 -12.13 -2.98
CA TRP A 85 -8.82 -13.38 -3.41
C TRP A 85 -8.83 -13.52 -4.94
N GLN A 86 -9.34 -12.53 -5.66
CA GLN A 86 -9.35 -12.52 -7.14
C GLN A 86 -7.96 -12.62 -7.75
N ALA A 87 -6.97 -11.92 -7.19
CA ALA A 87 -5.60 -11.96 -7.70
C ALA A 87 -4.98 -13.35 -7.53
N ILE A 88 -5.22 -14.03 -6.40
CA ILE A 88 -4.70 -15.37 -6.13
C ILE A 88 -5.43 -16.43 -6.97
N SER A 89 -6.77 -16.39 -7.03
CA SER A 89 -7.56 -17.36 -7.79
C SER A 89 -7.32 -17.24 -9.30
N SER A 90 -7.29 -16.02 -9.84
CA SER A 90 -6.98 -15.76 -11.26
C SER A 90 -5.56 -16.22 -11.63
N ALA A 91 -4.59 -16.05 -10.75
CA ALA A 91 -3.22 -16.54 -11.00
C ALA A 91 -3.14 -18.07 -11.04
N ARG A 92 -3.89 -18.77 -10.16
CA ARG A 92 -3.99 -20.24 -10.16
C ARG A 92 -4.71 -20.75 -11.40
N ALA A 93 -5.77 -20.07 -11.85
CA ALA A 93 -6.50 -20.37 -13.08
C ALA A 93 -5.80 -19.86 -14.38
N HIS A 94 -4.53 -19.42 -14.29
CA HIS A 94 -3.75 -18.82 -15.38
C HIS A 94 -4.41 -17.63 -16.11
N ASN A 95 -5.47 -17.02 -15.55
CA ASN A 95 -6.11 -15.81 -16.05
C ASN A 95 -5.28 -14.57 -15.66
N ILE A 96 -4.17 -14.37 -16.36
CA ILE A 96 -3.23 -13.27 -16.09
C ILE A 96 -3.88 -11.89 -16.29
N ARG A 97 -4.92 -11.77 -17.14
CA ARG A 97 -5.66 -10.52 -17.34
C ARG A 97 -6.43 -10.12 -16.08
N ALA A 98 -7.19 -11.04 -15.49
CA ALA A 98 -7.92 -10.79 -14.24
C ALA A 98 -6.96 -10.60 -13.05
N HIS A 99 -5.89 -11.40 -12.96
CA HIS A 99 -4.84 -11.21 -11.95
C HIS A 99 -4.24 -9.80 -12.00
N LYS A 100 -3.83 -9.33 -13.20
CA LYS A 100 -3.27 -7.99 -13.40
C LYS A 100 -4.28 -6.90 -13.00
N ALA A 101 -5.55 -7.04 -13.38
CA ALA A 101 -6.61 -6.09 -13.03
C ALA A 101 -6.79 -5.97 -11.51
N ALA A 102 -6.86 -7.11 -10.80
CA ALA A 102 -7.00 -7.13 -9.34
C ALA A 102 -5.79 -6.51 -8.61
N VAL A 103 -4.56 -6.82 -9.03
CA VAL A 103 -3.32 -6.23 -8.46
C VAL A 103 -3.27 -4.71 -8.68
N ILE A 104 -3.61 -4.23 -9.88
CA ILE A 104 -3.64 -2.79 -10.18
C ILE A 104 -4.74 -2.09 -9.38
N GLY A 105 -5.94 -2.66 -9.32
CA GLY A 105 -7.06 -2.11 -8.55
C GLY A 105 -6.74 -1.98 -7.06
N MET A 106 -6.13 -3.01 -6.45
CA MET A 106 -5.65 -2.96 -5.07
C MET A 106 -4.56 -1.91 -4.84
N TYR A 107 -3.63 -1.75 -5.78
CA TYR A 107 -2.56 -0.76 -5.63
C TYR A 107 -3.10 0.68 -5.70
N PHE A 108 -3.88 1.02 -6.72
CA PHE A 108 -4.40 2.39 -6.86
C PHE A 108 -5.53 2.70 -5.88
N GLY A 109 -6.45 1.76 -5.61
CA GLY A 109 -7.52 1.95 -4.63
C GLY A 109 -7.03 1.86 -3.18
N GLY A 110 -6.37 0.75 -2.84
CA GLY A 110 -6.00 0.39 -1.46
C GLY A 110 -4.71 1.01 -0.94
N ILE A 111 -3.83 1.54 -1.80
CA ILE A 111 -2.63 2.27 -1.37
C ILE A 111 -2.72 3.75 -1.77
N VAL A 112 -2.89 4.07 -3.06
CA VAL A 112 -2.81 5.47 -3.52
C VAL A 112 -4.01 6.30 -3.05
N ILE A 113 -5.24 5.87 -3.38
CA ILE A 113 -6.47 6.60 -3.01
C ILE A 113 -6.69 6.55 -1.50
N ALA A 114 -6.57 5.37 -0.87
CA ALA A 114 -6.64 5.25 0.59
C ALA A 114 -5.60 6.12 1.31
N GLY A 115 -4.34 6.13 0.84
CA GLY A 115 -3.28 6.97 1.37
C GLY A 115 -3.59 8.47 1.31
N LEU A 116 -4.14 8.96 0.19
CA LEU A 116 -4.59 10.35 0.05
C LEU A 116 -5.69 10.70 1.06
N PHE A 117 -6.63 9.80 1.36
CA PHE A 117 -7.64 10.02 2.42
C PHE A 117 -7.03 10.14 3.83
N THR A 118 -5.83 9.60 4.08
CA THR A 118 -5.12 9.78 5.37
C THR A 118 -4.44 11.16 5.50
N LEU A 119 -4.31 11.91 4.40
CA LEU A 119 -3.68 13.23 4.38
C LEU A 119 -4.69 14.39 4.51
N ILE A 120 -5.99 14.09 4.67
CA ILE A 120 -7.02 15.09 4.99
C ILE A 120 -6.73 15.73 6.36
N PRO A 121 -6.90 17.06 6.55
CA PRO A 121 -6.72 17.71 7.84
C PRO A 121 -7.50 17.04 8.98
N GLY A 122 -6.88 16.95 10.17
CA GLY A 122 -7.44 16.27 11.33
C GLY A 122 -7.15 14.76 11.41
N ARG A 123 -6.56 14.15 10.38
CA ARG A 123 -6.07 12.76 10.41
C ARG A 123 -4.71 12.62 11.07
N ILE A 124 -4.44 11.46 11.66
CA ILE A 124 -3.12 11.12 12.24
C ILE A 124 -1.99 11.31 11.21
N MET A 125 -2.12 10.76 9.99
CA MET A 125 -1.04 10.86 8.99
C MET A 125 -0.87 12.28 8.42
N ASN A 126 -1.93 13.09 8.37
CA ASN A 126 -1.83 14.53 8.09
C ASN A 126 -0.97 15.22 9.16
N ALA A 127 -1.27 15.01 10.44
CA ALA A 127 -0.45 15.54 11.53
C ALA A 127 1.00 15.04 11.44
N VAL A 128 1.23 13.75 11.18
CA VAL A 128 2.57 13.16 11.06
C VAL A 128 3.39 13.80 9.93
N VAL A 129 2.78 14.06 8.77
CA VAL A 129 3.47 14.69 7.64
C VAL A 129 3.73 16.17 7.90
N PHE A 130 2.71 16.94 8.28
CA PHE A 130 2.71 18.40 8.18
C PHE A 130 3.03 19.16 9.48
N SER A 131 2.87 18.57 10.69
CA SER A 131 2.97 19.31 11.96
C SER A 131 4.40 19.60 12.48
N GLY A 132 5.45 19.16 11.78
CA GLY A 132 6.82 19.16 12.31
C GLY A 132 7.92 19.43 11.28
N GLY A 133 7.84 20.56 10.55
CA GLY A 133 8.83 20.90 9.53
C GLY A 133 8.89 19.91 8.36
N PRO A 134 9.97 19.89 7.55
CA PRO A 134 10.05 19.15 6.28
C PRO A 134 9.60 17.68 6.38
N SER A 135 8.83 17.24 5.39
CA SER A 135 8.23 15.91 5.32
C SER A 135 9.21 14.87 4.76
N TRP A 136 10.34 14.68 5.44
CA TRP A 136 11.43 13.83 4.96
C TRP A 136 11.05 12.35 4.76
N ILE A 137 10.01 11.81 5.40
CA ILE A 137 9.42 10.51 5.01
C ILE A 137 8.86 10.52 3.58
N LEU A 138 8.11 11.55 3.18
CA LEU A 138 7.60 11.64 1.80
C LEU A 138 8.74 11.79 0.81
N ILE A 139 9.74 12.61 1.14
CA ILE A 139 10.96 12.78 0.33
C ILE A 139 11.70 11.43 0.20
N LEU A 140 11.94 10.70 1.29
CA LEU A 140 12.59 9.39 1.26
C LEU A 140 11.77 8.31 0.55
N THR A 141 10.43 8.37 0.62
CA THR A 141 9.55 7.42 -0.09
C THR A 141 9.57 7.69 -1.59
N LEU A 142 9.49 8.95 -2.01
CA LEU A 142 9.58 9.37 -3.40
C LEU A 142 10.98 9.16 -3.97
N LEU A 143 12.04 9.46 -3.21
CA LEU A 143 13.43 9.15 -3.56
C LEU A 143 13.67 7.64 -3.62
N GLY A 144 13.05 6.84 -2.74
CA GLY A 144 13.11 5.38 -2.78
C GLY A 144 12.52 4.85 -4.09
N ILE A 145 11.32 5.32 -4.46
CA ILE A 145 10.67 5.00 -5.73
C ILE A 145 11.51 5.49 -6.93
N ALA A 146 12.06 6.69 -6.88
CA ALA A 146 12.87 7.28 -7.96
C ALA A 146 14.24 6.61 -8.15
N ALA A 147 14.95 6.31 -7.06
CA ALA A 147 16.20 5.56 -7.10
C ALA A 147 15.98 4.12 -7.57
N MET A 148 14.88 3.49 -7.14
CA MET A 148 14.45 2.18 -7.61
C MET A 148 14.12 2.18 -9.11
N LEU A 149 13.48 3.24 -9.63
CA LEU A 149 13.24 3.45 -11.06
C LEU A 149 14.56 3.65 -11.83
N PHE A 150 15.46 4.49 -11.33
CA PHE A 150 16.77 4.78 -11.94
C PHE A 150 17.67 3.54 -12.00
N LEU A 151 17.70 2.73 -10.94
CA LEU A 151 18.41 1.44 -10.91
C LEU A 151 17.81 0.45 -11.91
N GLN A 152 16.48 0.39 -12.05
CA GLN A 152 15.83 -0.43 -13.08
C GLN A 152 16.20 0.04 -14.50
N GLN A 153 16.17 1.34 -14.78
CA GLN A 153 16.60 1.88 -16.07
C GLN A 153 18.04 1.47 -16.40
N ARG A 154 18.98 1.61 -15.47
CA ARG A 154 20.39 1.19 -15.66
C ARG A 154 20.57 -0.32 -15.83
N LEU A 155 19.75 -1.16 -15.19
CA LEU A 155 19.79 -2.62 -15.34
C LEU A 155 19.12 -3.12 -16.63
N VAL A 156 18.26 -2.30 -17.25
CA VAL A 156 17.68 -2.56 -18.57
C VAL A 156 18.60 -2.08 -19.69
N THR A 157 19.24 -0.91 -19.57
CA THR A 157 20.13 -0.39 -20.62
C THR A 157 21.47 -1.12 -20.68
N ARG A 158 21.98 -1.68 -19.57
CA ARG A 158 23.18 -2.55 -19.53
C ARG A 158 22.96 -3.97 -20.09
N ARG A 159 22.02 -4.15 -21.02
CA ARG A 159 21.75 -5.42 -21.73
C ARG A 159 21.97 -5.32 -23.25
N PHE A 160 22.70 -4.30 -23.66
CA PHE A 160 23.27 -4.08 -24.98
C PHE A 160 24.76 -3.75 -24.78
#